data_AF-A0A7J4DR06-F1
#
_entry.id   AF-A0A7J4DR06-F1
#
_cell.length_a   1.000
_cell.length_b   1.000
_cell.length_c   1.000
_cell.angle_alpha   90.00
_cell.angle_beta   90.00
_cell.angle_gamma   90.00
#
_symmetry.space_group_name_H-M   'P 1'
#
loop_
_entity.id
_entity.type
_entity.pdbx_description
1 polymer ?
#
loop_
_entity_poly.entity_id
_entity_poly.type
_entity_poly.pdbx_seq_one_letter_code
_entity_poly.pdbx_strand_id
1 'polypeptide(L)'
;NSELQEFSRIKLQIAEIIEIKEVGIGERACVDTASMLNQGEGLLVGNQANFMFLLHNESAGSGFTSPRPFRVNAGAVQCYTLLSDNRTKYLSELESGTEVMIVSHEGSVRTSIVGRLKIESRPLFLIRAKLEDKIGGVLVQNAETIAFVQDNGKPISATSLKVGDKILVKTESNKGRHFGMQVEEYILEK
;
A
#
# COMPACT_ATOMS: atom_id res chain seq x y z
N ASN A 1 -14.94 15.14 -25.37
CA ASN A 1 -15.35 16.09 -24.34
C ASN A 1 -15.23 15.43 -23.00
N SER A 2 -14.30 15.96 -22.23
CA SER A 2 -13.86 15.53 -20.91
C SER A 2 -14.96 15.74 -19.89
N GLU A 3 -15.73 14.69 -19.62
CA GLU A 3 -16.39 14.57 -18.32
C GLU A 3 -15.29 14.23 -17.32
N LEU A 4 -14.83 15.27 -16.62
CA LEU A 4 -14.07 15.16 -15.39
C LEU A 4 -14.91 14.31 -14.43
N GLN A 5 -14.61 13.01 -14.37
CA GLN A 5 -15.07 12.15 -13.30
C GLN A 5 -14.67 12.84 -11.99
N GLU A 6 -15.67 13.25 -11.20
CA GLU A 6 -15.46 13.60 -9.80
C GLU A 6 -14.63 12.50 -9.16
N PHE A 7 -13.39 12.83 -8.79
CA PHE A 7 -12.47 11.88 -8.20
C PHE A 7 -13.12 11.29 -6.95
N SER A 8 -13.35 9.97 -6.96
CA SER A 8 -13.72 9.22 -5.77
C SER A 8 -12.60 9.39 -4.75
N ARG A 9 -12.76 10.34 -3.83
CA ARG A 9 -11.72 10.63 -2.84
C ARG A 9 -11.69 9.51 -1.81
N ILE A 10 -10.53 8.95 -1.56
CA ILE A 10 -10.36 7.97 -0.48
C ILE A 10 -10.19 8.72 0.84
N LYS A 11 -11.02 8.36 1.82
CA LYS A 11 -10.85 8.82 3.19
C LYS A 11 -9.67 8.08 3.84
N LEU A 12 -8.52 8.72 3.85
CA LEU A 12 -7.35 8.26 4.62
C LEU A 12 -7.49 8.68 6.09
N GLN A 13 -6.91 7.88 6.97
CA GLN A 13 -6.88 8.08 8.40
C GLN A 13 -5.46 7.87 8.92
N ILE A 14 -5.16 8.42 10.10
CA ILE A 14 -3.85 8.30 10.71
C ILE A 14 -3.87 7.14 11.69
N ALA A 15 -3.03 6.13 11.45
CA ALA A 15 -2.81 5.03 12.38
C ALA A 15 -1.42 5.16 13.04
N GLU A 16 -1.32 4.67 14.27
CA GLU A 16 -0.09 4.62 15.04
C GLU A 16 0.57 3.26 14.91
N ILE A 17 1.88 3.22 14.65
CA ILE A 17 2.65 1.97 14.63
C ILE A 17 2.73 1.38 16.04
N ILE A 18 2.32 0.13 16.20
CA ILE A 18 2.33 -0.58 17.49
C ILE A 18 3.34 -1.74 17.52
N GLU A 19 3.74 -2.27 16.37
CA GLU A 19 4.70 -3.36 16.27
C GLU A 19 5.51 -3.25 14.99
N ILE A 20 6.82 -3.48 15.09
CA ILE A 20 7.73 -3.70 13.97
C ILE A 20 8.55 -4.93 14.33
N LYS A 21 8.45 -5.97 13.51
CA LYS A 21 9.10 -7.27 13.79
C LYS A 21 9.77 -7.81 12.54
N GLU A 22 11.04 -8.20 12.65
CA GLU A 22 11.69 -9.00 11.61
C GLU A 22 11.14 -10.42 11.60
N VAL A 23 10.72 -10.90 10.42
CA VAL A 23 10.05 -12.20 10.30
C VAL A 23 10.76 -13.20 9.37
N GLY A 24 11.89 -12.81 8.77
CA GLY A 24 12.70 -13.67 7.90
C GLY A 24 12.53 -13.39 6.42
N ILE A 25 12.92 -14.34 5.56
CA ILE A 25 12.88 -14.22 4.10
C ILE A 25 11.48 -14.58 3.59
N GLY A 26 10.96 -13.81 2.63
CA GLY A 26 9.76 -14.15 1.87
C GLY A 26 9.69 -13.42 0.53
N GLU A 27 8.71 -13.79 -0.31
CA GLU A 27 8.46 -13.20 -1.61
C GLU A 27 7.70 -11.88 -1.46
N ARG A 28 8.21 -10.83 -2.12
CA ARG A 28 7.60 -9.51 -2.18
C ARG A 28 7.39 -9.08 -3.62
N ALA A 29 6.44 -8.17 -3.83
CA ALA A 29 6.14 -7.56 -5.12
C ALA A 29 6.63 -6.11 -5.20
N CYS A 30 7.35 -5.78 -6.28
CA CYS A 30 7.52 -4.44 -6.85
C CYS A 30 6.44 -4.22 -7.90
N VAL A 31 5.64 -3.17 -7.76
CA VAL A 31 4.74 -2.72 -8.82
C VAL A 31 5.39 -1.55 -9.55
N ASP A 32 5.80 -1.78 -10.80
CA ASP A 32 6.24 -0.71 -11.70
C ASP A 32 5.05 -0.28 -12.55
N THR A 33 4.63 0.98 -12.40
CA THR A 33 3.54 1.56 -13.17
C THR A 33 4.04 2.15 -14.50
N ALA A 34 3.11 2.37 -15.42
CA ALA A 34 3.34 3.07 -16.69
C ALA A 34 3.24 4.60 -16.55
N SER A 35 3.34 5.14 -15.32
CA SER A 35 3.21 6.57 -15.04
C SER A 35 4.22 7.01 -13.99
N MET A 36 4.72 8.23 -14.09
CA MET A 36 5.44 8.83 -12.97
C MET A 36 4.46 9.16 -11.85
N LEU A 37 4.86 8.87 -10.61
CA LEU A 37 4.10 9.22 -9.41
C LEU A 37 4.78 10.40 -8.69
N ASN A 38 3.98 11.21 -8.02
CA ASN A 38 4.43 12.37 -7.25
C ASN A 38 4.79 11.96 -5.82
N GLN A 39 5.51 12.81 -5.10
CA GLN A 39 5.72 12.59 -3.67
C GLN A 39 4.37 12.57 -2.94
N GLY A 40 4.22 11.64 -1.99
CA GLY A 40 2.98 11.39 -1.26
C GLY A 40 1.98 10.51 -2.03
N GLU A 41 2.26 10.13 -3.28
CA GLU A 41 1.46 9.16 -4.02
C GLU A 41 1.96 7.73 -3.83
N GLY A 42 1.04 6.77 -3.94
CA GLY A 42 1.37 5.38 -3.69
C GLY A 42 0.26 4.39 -3.97
N LEU A 43 0.46 3.16 -3.50
CA LEU A 43 -0.56 2.11 -3.49
C LEU A 43 -1.05 1.88 -2.06
N LEU A 44 -2.34 1.55 -1.94
CA LEU A 44 -2.86 0.99 -0.71
C LEU A 44 -2.54 -0.50 -0.66
N VAL A 45 -1.86 -0.94 0.41
CA VAL A 45 -1.40 -2.32 0.58
C VAL A 45 -1.61 -2.77 2.02
N GLY A 46 -2.18 -3.96 2.23
CA GLY A 46 -2.34 -4.51 3.58
C GLY A 46 -2.51 -6.01 3.57
N ASN A 47 -2.26 -6.67 4.70
CA ASN A 47 -2.57 -8.10 4.86
C ASN A 47 -4.09 -8.35 4.87
N GLN A 48 -4.89 -7.32 5.15
CA GLN A 48 -6.34 -7.38 5.24
C GLN A 48 -6.95 -6.33 4.31
N ALA A 49 -8.01 -6.69 3.59
CA ALA A 49 -8.66 -5.78 2.65
C ALA A 49 -9.32 -4.55 3.32
N ASN A 50 -9.66 -4.68 4.61
CA ASN A 50 -10.31 -3.64 5.41
C ASN A 50 -9.32 -2.73 6.17
N PHE A 51 -8.01 -2.99 6.10
CA PHE A 51 -6.97 -2.16 6.71
C PHE A 51 -5.73 -2.16 5.81
N MET A 52 -5.60 -1.11 5.00
CA MET A 52 -4.51 -0.94 4.05
C MET A 52 -3.65 0.28 4.38
N PHE A 53 -2.35 0.13 4.24
CA PHE A 53 -1.34 1.15 4.46
C PHE A 53 -1.08 1.88 3.14
N LEU A 54 -0.85 3.19 3.18
CA LEU A 54 -0.42 3.92 2.00
C LEU A 54 1.11 3.78 1.83
N LEU A 55 1.52 2.95 0.86
CA LEU A 55 2.91 2.70 0.53
C LEU A 55 3.36 3.67 -0.55
N HIS A 56 4.33 4.50 -0.22
CA HIS A 56 4.90 5.53 -1.07
C HIS A 56 5.68 4.93 -2.24
N ASN A 57 5.70 5.66 -3.36
CA ASN A 57 6.57 5.33 -4.49
C ASN A 57 8.05 5.64 -4.22
N GLU A 58 8.96 5.17 -5.06
CA GLU A 58 10.41 5.34 -4.87
C GLU A 58 10.93 6.73 -5.35
N SER A 59 10.12 7.79 -5.26
CA SER A 59 10.52 9.16 -5.70
C SER A 59 11.51 9.87 -4.78
N ALA A 60 11.59 9.50 -3.50
CA ALA A 60 12.58 10.07 -2.58
C ALA A 60 14.01 9.56 -2.85
N GLY A 61 14.15 8.46 -3.61
CA GLY A 61 15.42 7.75 -3.77
C GLY A 61 15.93 7.14 -2.46
N SER A 62 17.20 6.73 -2.45
CA SER A 62 17.94 6.36 -1.23
C SER A 62 19.37 6.88 -1.34
N GLY A 63 20.16 6.75 -0.26
CA GLY A 63 21.59 7.05 -0.32
C GLY A 63 22.37 6.21 -1.35
N PHE A 64 21.77 5.10 -1.82
CA PHE A 64 22.42 4.10 -2.67
C PHE A 64 21.81 3.97 -4.06
N THR A 65 20.64 4.59 -4.33
CA THR A 65 19.91 4.41 -5.58
C THR A 65 19.22 5.69 -6.04
N SER A 66 19.30 5.97 -7.35
CA SER A 66 18.51 7.03 -7.97
C SER A 66 17.00 6.78 -7.81
N PRO A 67 16.19 7.84 -7.68
CA PRO A 67 14.74 7.74 -7.60
C PRO A 67 14.11 6.97 -8.77
N ARG A 68 13.04 6.24 -8.47
CA ARG A 68 12.17 5.57 -9.46
C ARG A 68 10.71 5.90 -9.15
N PRO A 69 10.24 7.11 -9.48
CA PRO A 69 8.90 7.57 -9.12
C PRO A 69 7.76 6.71 -9.69
N PHE A 70 8.02 5.89 -10.72
CA PHE A 70 7.06 4.94 -11.27
C PHE A 70 6.93 3.63 -10.46
N ARG A 71 7.77 3.41 -9.46
CA ARG A 71 7.84 2.15 -8.70
C ARG A 71 7.24 2.30 -7.32
N VAL A 72 6.41 1.34 -6.92
CA VAL A 72 6.04 1.11 -5.52
C VAL A 72 6.59 -0.25 -5.11
N ASN A 73 7.46 -0.25 -4.08
CA ASN A 73 7.90 -1.48 -3.45
C ASN A 73 6.83 -1.94 -2.44
N ALA A 74 5.77 -2.56 -2.95
CA ALA A 74 4.46 -2.64 -2.32
C ALA A 74 4.41 -3.49 -1.04
N GLY A 75 4.79 -4.77 -1.09
CA GLY A 75 4.65 -5.67 0.07
C GLY A 75 4.82 -7.13 -0.31
N ALA A 76 4.53 -8.03 0.63
CA ALA A 76 4.55 -9.48 0.39
C ALA A 76 3.50 -9.87 -0.66
N VAL A 77 3.76 -10.96 -1.39
CA VAL A 77 2.90 -11.43 -2.49
C VAL A 77 1.42 -11.62 -2.10
N GLN A 78 1.15 -11.97 -0.84
CA GLN A 78 -0.20 -12.19 -0.30
C GLN A 78 -0.92 -10.91 0.16
N CYS A 79 -0.25 -9.75 0.19
CA CYS A 79 -0.92 -8.52 0.58
C CYS A 79 -1.96 -8.14 -0.47
N TYR A 80 -3.09 -7.62 -0.02
CA TYR A 80 -4.10 -7.02 -0.86
C TYR A 80 -3.68 -5.63 -1.32
N THR A 81 -4.10 -5.26 -2.53
CA THR A 81 -4.14 -3.87 -3.00
C THR A 81 -5.52 -3.52 -3.56
N LEU A 82 -5.78 -2.22 -3.75
CA LEU A 82 -7.04 -1.70 -4.24
C LEU A 82 -6.97 -1.40 -5.75
N LEU A 83 -7.95 -1.89 -6.51
CA LEU A 83 -8.10 -1.64 -7.94
C LEU A 83 -9.03 -0.44 -8.19
N SER A 84 -9.04 0.05 -9.44
CA SER A 84 -9.82 1.23 -9.88
C SER A 84 -11.33 1.08 -9.69
N ASP A 85 -11.84 -0.15 -9.71
CA ASP A 85 -13.25 -0.50 -9.50
C ASP A 85 -13.60 -0.76 -8.02
N ASN A 86 -12.75 -0.32 -7.09
CA ASN A 86 -12.83 -0.56 -5.65
C ASN A 86 -12.74 -2.04 -5.23
N ARG A 87 -12.44 -2.98 -6.13
CA ARG A 87 -12.17 -4.37 -5.74
C ARG A 87 -10.75 -4.50 -5.21
N THR A 88 -10.50 -5.54 -4.42
CA THR A 88 -9.17 -5.87 -3.92
C THR A 88 -8.61 -7.08 -4.65
N LYS A 89 -7.29 -7.08 -4.84
CA LYS A 89 -6.54 -8.18 -5.47
C LYS A 89 -5.28 -8.46 -4.68
N TYR A 90 -4.80 -9.71 -4.67
CA TYR A 90 -3.48 -9.97 -4.13
C TYR A 90 -2.40 -9.36 -5.02
N LEU A 91 -1.30 -8.89 -4.42
CA LEU A 91 -0.18 -8.33 -5.18
C LEU A 91 0.39 -9.35 -6.17
N SER A 92 0.40 -10.65 -5.85
CA SER A 92 0.83 -11.73 -6.74
C SER A 92 0.01 -11.88 -8.01
N GLU A 93 -1.25 -11.43 -8.00
CA GLU A 93 -2.15 -11.59 -9.13
C GLU A 93 -2.14 -10.38 -10.06
N LEU A 94 -1.41 -9.32 -9.72
CA LEU A 94 -1.22 -8.19 -10.63
C LEU A 94 -0.36 -8.64 -11.82
N GLU A 95 -0.69 -8.14 -13.00
CA GLU A 95 0.07 -8.42 -14.21
C GLU A 95 0.19 -7.16 -15.06
N SER A 96 1.10 -7.19 -16.05
CA SER A 96 1.22 -6.09 -17.00
C SER A 96 -0.13 -5.83 -17.69
N GLY A 97 -0.55 -4.57 -17.75
CA GLY A 97 -1.86 -4.19 -18.26
C GLY A 97 -2.96 -4.11 -17.18
N THR A 98 -2.72 -4.58 -15.95
CA THR A 98 -3.68 -4.40 -14.85
C THR A 98 -3.79 -2.91 -14.50
N GLU A 99 -5.02 -2.39 -14.40
CA GLU A 99 -5.25 -1.04 -13.89
C GLU A 99 -5.26 -1.05 -12.35
N VAL A 100 -4.43 -0.21 -11.74
CA VAL A 100 -4.32 -0.04 -10.29
C VAL A 100 -4.67 1.38 -9.88
N MET A 101 -5.13 1.51 -8.63
CA MET A 101 -5.47 2.80 -8.05
C MET A 101 -4.24 3.44 -7.39
N ILE A 102 -3.88 4.63 -7.84
CA ILE A 102 -2.86 5.48 -7.21
C ILE A 102 -3.57 6.47 -6.28
N VAL A 103 -3.12 6.53 -5.03
CA VAL A 103 -3.72 7.36 -3.98
C VAL A 103 -2.68 8.37 -3.51
N SER A 104 -3.06 9.65 -3.43
CA SER A 104 -2.25 10.70 -2.81
C SER A 104 -2.51 10.80 -1.32
N HIS A 105 -1.60 11.41 -0.57
CA HIS A 105 -1.74 11.65 0.86
C HIS A 105 -2.97 12.51 1.24
N GLU A 106 -3.46 13.33 0.32
CA GLU A 106 -4.71 14.10 0.46
C GLU A 106 -5.98 13.33 0.07
N GLY A 107 -5.82 12.03 -0.23
CA GLY A 107 -6.90 11.12 -0.62
C GLY A 107 -7.35 11.27 -2.06
N SER A 108 -6.68 12.09 -2.88
CA SER A 108 -6.99 12.15 -4.31
C SER A 108 -6.61 10.84 -4.98
N VAL A 109 -7.40 10.43 -5.97
CA VAL A 109 -7.28 9.13 -6.60
C VAL A 109 -7.10 9.31 -8.09
N ARG A 110 -6.23 8.53 -8.70
CA ARG A 110 -6.15 8.39 -10.16
C ARG A 110 -5.77 6.95 -10.50
N THR A 111 -5.94 6.53 -11.74
CA THR A 111 -5.52 5.21 -12.17
C THR A 111 -4.15 5.24 -12.84
N SER A 112 -3.48 4.10 -12.84
CA SER A 112 -2.30 3.84 -13.66
C SER A 112 -2.26 2.38 -14.06
N ILE A 113 -1.59 2.08 -15.18
CA ILE A 113 -1.41 0.72 -15.67
C ILE A 113 -0.15 0.13 -15.06
N VAL A 114 -0.21 -1.10 -14.58
CA VAL A 114 0.98 -1.87 -14.20
C VAL A 114 1.77 -2.17 -15.47
N GLY A 115 3.00 -1.65 -15.57
CA GLY A 115 3.92 -1.98 -16.65
C GLY A 115 4.65 -3.30 -16.38
N ARG A 116 5.08 -3.52 -15.13
CA ARG A 116 5.77 -4.74 -14.70
C ARG A 116 5.48 -5.04 -13.24
N LEU A 117 5.14 -6.30 -12.94
CA LEU A 117 5.22 -6.85 -11.58
C LEU A 117 6.54 -7.62 -11.45
N LYS A 118 7.38 -7.25 -10.47
CA LYS A 118 8.61 -7.99 -10.16
C LYS A 118 8.48 -8.63 -8.78
N ILE A 119 8.54 -9.96 -8.73
CA ILE A 119 8.53 -10.73 -7.49
C ILE A 119 9.95 -11.18 -7.16
N GLU A 120 10.39 -10.98 -5.92
CA GLU A 120 11.71 -11.42 -5.45
C GLU A 120 11.73 -11.76 -3.96
N SER A 121 12.63 -12.65 -3.56
CA SER A 121 12.80 -13.04 -2.15
C SER A 121 13.69 -12.04 -1.41
N ARG A 122 13.19 -11.52 -0.28
CA ARG A 122 13.87 -10.51 0.55
C ARG A 122 13.57 -10.74 2.04
N PRO A 123 14.45 -10.29 2.96
CA PRO A 123 14.11 -10.16 4.37
C PRO A 123 12.92 -9.21 4.55
N LEU A 124 11.95 -9.59 5.39
CA LEU A 124 10.70 -8.87 5.60
C LEU A 124 10.56 -8.38 7.05
N PHE A 125 9.92 -7.22 7.19
CA PHE A 125 9.27 -6.77 8.41
C PHE A 125 7.78 -7.11 8.37
N LEU A 126 7.25 -7.56 9.51
CA LEU A 126 5.83 -7.43 9.86
C LEU A 126 5.65 -6.10 10.60
N ILE A 127 4.83 -5.23 10.04
CA ILE A 127 4.46 -3.94 10.63
C ILE A 127 2.98 -4.00 11.00
N ARG A 128 2.64 -3.66 12.26
CA ARG A 128 1.26 -3.48 12.70
C ARG A 128 1.00 -2.04 13.10
N ALA A 129 -0.17 -1.55 12.71
CA ALA A 129 -0.65 -0.23 13.09
C ALA A 129 -2.04 -0.32 13.69
N LYS A 130 -2.33 0.60 14.60
CA LYS A 130 -3.59 0.70 15.32
C LYS A 130 -4.28 2.03 15.02
N LEU A 131 -5.58 1.96 14.81
CA LEU A 131 -6.47 3.10 14.70
C LEU A 131 -7.72 2.77 15.51
N GLU A 132 -7.94 3.49 16.61
CA GLU A 132 -9.00 3.18 17.58
C GLU A 132 -8.90 1.71 18.01
N ASP A 133 -9.92 0.89 17.80
CA ASP A 133 -9.92 -0.54 18.13
C ASP A 133 -9.49 -1.47 16.98
N LYS A 134 -9.16 -0.90 15.81
CA LYS A 134 -8.73 -1.67 14.63
C LYS A 134 -7.23 -1.81 14.59
N ILE A 135 -6.76 -3.04 14.36
CA ILE A 135 -5.35 -3.34 14.15
C ILE A 135 -5.22 -4.00 12.78
N GLY A 136 -4.40 -3.40 11.91
CA GLY A 136 -4.00 -4.00 10.64
C GLY A 136 -2.52 -4.31 10.61
N GLY A 137 -2.12 -5.17 9.69
CA GLY A 137 -0.74 -5.54 9.46
C GLY A 137 -0.35 -5.49 7.99
N VAL A 138 0.93 -5.31 7.72
CA VAL A 138 1.51 -5.44 6.39
C VAL A 138 2.89 -6.08 6.49
N LEU A 139 3.18 -7.00 5.56
CA LEU A 139 4.51 -7.55 5.36
C LEU A 139 5.22 -6.78 4.25
N VAL A 140 6.36 -6.18 4.56
CA VAL A 140 7.16 -5.41 3.59
C VAL A 140 8.62 -5.74 3.70
N GLN A 141 9.41 -5.45 2.69
CA GLN A 141 10.85 -5.66 2.75
C GLN A 141 11.50 -4.79 3.84
N ASN A 142 12.48 -5.34 4.56
CA ASN A 142 13.40 -4.57 5.39
C ASN A 142 14.40 -3.82 4.48
N ALA A 143 14.03 -2.62 4.02
CA ALA A 143 14.89 -1.74 3.23
C ALA A 143 14.45 -0.28 3.26
N GLU A 144 15.39 0.63 3.00
CA GLU A 144 15.15 2.09 2.93
C GLU A 144 14.23 2.51 1.78
N THR A 145 14.21 1.73 0.69
CA THR A 145 13.39 2.02 -0.51
C THR A 145 11.92 1.64 -0.33
N ILE A 146 11.55 1.07 0.83
CA ILE A 146 10.16 0.85 1.24
C ILE A 146 9.78 2.01 2.13
N ALA A 147 8.74 2.77 1.78
CA ALA A 147 8.31 3.89 2.59
C ALA A 147 6.80 3.93 2.76
N PHE A 148 6.38 4.31 3.97
CA PHE A 148 5.01 4.67 4.31
C PHE A 148 4.82 6.17 4.14
N VAL A 149 3.58 6.61 3.97
CA VAL A 149 3.26 8.04 3.86
C VAL A 149 2.76 8.58 5.19
N GLN A 150 3.37 9.66 5.67
CA GLN A 150 2.90 10.41 6.84
C GLN A 150 1.75 11.36 6.45
N ASP A 151 1.05 11.92 7.44
CA ASP A 151 -0.09 12.84 7.24
C ASP A 151 0.26 14.10 6.44
N ASN A 152 1.50 14.55 6.49
CA ASN A 152 2.05 15.66 5.73
C ASN A 152 2.57 15.28 4.32
N GLY A 153 2.32 14.05 3.86
CA GLY A 153 2.75 13.55 2.55
C GLY A 153 4.23 13.18 2.45
N LYS A 154 5.00 13.29 3.55
CA LYS A 154 6.40 12.87 3.55
C LYS A 154 6.53 11.35 3.69
N PRO A 155 7.48 10.73 2.99
CA PRO A 155 7.79 9.33 3.18
C PRO A 155 8.57 9.10 4.47
N ILE A 156 8.26 8.00 5.17
CA ILE A 156 9.10 7.43 6.24
C ILE A 156 9.47 5.99 5.86
N SER A 157 10.77 5.69 5.79
CA SER A 157 11.22 4.37 5.35
C SER A 157 10.89 3.29 6.38
N ALA A 158 10.70 2.05 5.92
CA ALA A 158 10.46 0.89 6.79
C ALA A 158 11.61 0.67 7.80
N THR A 159 12.85 1.01 7.41
CA THR A 159 14.04 0.95 8.27
C THR A 159 14.13 2.08 9.30
N SER A 160 13.47 3.22 9.05
CA SER A 160 13.47 4.38 9.95
C SER A 160 12.24 4.42 10.87
N LEU A 161 11.24 3.59 10.57
CA LEU A 161 9.97 3.51 11.29
C LEU A 161 10.18 3.03 12.73
N LYS A 162 9.41 3.60 13.66
CA LYS A 162 9.40 3.27 15.08
C LYS A 162 7.98 3.11 15.61
N VAL A 163 7.85 2.37 16.71
CA VAL A 163 6.59 2.34 17.47
C VAL A 163 6.25 3.76 17.93
N GLY A 164 4.99 4.16 17.76
CA GLY A 164 4.49 5.51 17.98
C GLY A 164 4.48 6.42 16.74
N ASP A 165 5.14 6.03 15.65
CA ASP A 165 5.07 6.79 14.41
C ASP A 165 3.66 6.77 13.81
N LYS A 166 3.30 7.87 13.14
CA LYS A 166 1.99 8.08 12.54
C LYS A 166 2.07 8.00 11.02
N ILE A 167 1.19 7.19 10.44
CA ILE A 167 1.15 6.91 9.00
C ILE A 167 -0.29 6.92 8.48
N LEU A 168 -0.44 7.12 7.17
CA LEU A 168 -1.72 7.09 6.50
C LEU A 168 -2.15 5.67 6.15
N VAL A 169 -3.40 5.37 6.50
CA VAL A 169 -4.08 4.12 6.21
C VAL A 169 -5.48 4.37 5.64
N LYS A 170 -6.00 3.42 4.87
CA LYS A 170 -7.43 3.31 4.55
C LYS A 170 -7.99 2.19 5.41
N THR A 171 -9.07 2.46 6.15
CA THR A 171 -9.83 1.41 6.83
C THR A 171 -11.27 1.39 6.37
N GLU A 172 -11.87 0.20 6.36
CA GLU A 172 -13.31 0.03 6.19
C GLU A 172 -13.92 -0.52 7.48
N SER A 173 -15.23 -0.36 7.66
CA SER A 173 -15.99 -1.11 8.66
C SER A 173 -15.92 -2.61 8.32
N ASN A 174 -16.00 -3.49 9.32
CA ASN A 174 -15.73 -4.95 9.27
C ASN A 174 -16.62 -5.80 8.32
N LYS A 175 -17.21 -5.22 7.27
CA LYS A 175 -17.85 -5.99 6.20
C LYS A 175 -16.74 -6.48 5.28
N GLY A 176 -16.34 -7.75 5.44
CA GLY A 176 -15.29 -8.37 4.64
C GLY A 176 -15.61 -8.29 3.14
N ARG A 177 -14.57 -8.12 2.31
CA ARG A 177 -14.69 -8.15 0.84
C ARG A 177 -14.06 -9.45 0.35
N HIS A 178 -14.80 -10.25 -0.41
CA HIS A 178 -14.27 -11.39 -1.15
C HIS A 178 -14.44 -11.12 -2.65
N PHE A 179 -13.35 -11.20 -3.42
CA PHE A 179 -13.33 -10.95 -4.88
C PHE A 179 -14.08 -9.69 -5.33
N GLY A 180 -14.05 -8.64 -4.51
CA GLY A 180 -14.65 -7.36 -4.85
C GLY A 180 -16.17 -7.26 -4.73
N MET A 181 -16.85 -8.23 -4.10
CA MET A 181 -18.24 -8.11 -3.70
C MET A 181 -18.35 -7.89 -2.18
N GLN A 182 -19.21 -6.95 -1.77
CA GLN A 182 -19.59 -6.77 -0.37
C GLN A 182 -20.54 -7.91 0.00
N VAL A 183 -20.01 -8.94 0.66
CA VAL A 183 -20.81 -10.09 1.12
C VAL A 183 -20.81 -10.05 2.64
N GLU A 184 -22.00 -10.20 3.26
CA GLU A 184 -22.09 -10.44 4.71
C GLU A 184 -21.72 -11.90 5.00
N GLU A 185 -20.43 -12.21 4.85
CA GLU A 185 -19.86 -13.53 5.14
C GLU A 185 -18.93 -13.45 6.35
N TYR A 186 -18.88 -14.52 7.15
CA TYR A 186 -17.97 -14.61 8.29
C TYR A 186 -16.53 -14.80 7.78
N ILE A 187 -15.70 -13.76 7.94
CA ILE A 187 -14.29 -13.78 7.54
C ILE A 187 -13.44 -13.46 8.77
N LEU A 188 -12.44 -14.32 9.05
CA LEU A 188 -11.47 -14.15 10.13
C LEU A 188 -10.04 -14.22 9.56
N GLU A 189 -9.39 -13.07 9.42
CA GLU A 189 -7.98 -12.92 9.01
C GLU A 189 -7.11 -12.63 10.27
N LYS A 190 -5.94 -13.27 10.43
CA LYS A 190 -5.08 -13.19 11.64
C LYS A 190 -3.66 -12.71 11.35
#